data_AF-A0A2H3CWC2-F1
#
_entry.id   AF-A0A2H3CWC2-F1
#
_cell.length_a   1.000
_cell.length_b   1.000
_cell.length_c   1.000
_cell.angle_alpha   90.00
_cell.angle_beta   90.00
_cell.angle_gamma   90.00
#
_symmetry.space_group_name_H-M   'P 1'
#
loop_
_entity.id
_entity.type
_entity.pdbx_description
1 polymer ?
#
loop_
_entity_poly.entity_id
_entity_poly.type
_entity_poly.pdbx_seq_one_letter_code
_entity_poly.pdbx_strand_id
1 'polypeptide(L)'
;MRLIFISTLFALSSYSVAAQELRPSGSWRSPNITLSTDDRISIAENALQAAISALNPTNGQFDDGRYDTAGEHYAQIAEFDRLINRTTYKDILKHDFTLAETVKPGFLDDQNYGYAAARAYAVYQDPDFLTLAVTSWTSARRYTISPEQAATGTMESKNFTLASTCNGTTLAGGTYFTIDPTDGTLDSLASGFVFFSKFSILG
;
A
#
# COMPACT_ATOMS: atom_id res chain seq x y z
N MET A 1 -54.81 18.04 30.26
CA MET A 1 -54.36 18.32 28.88
C MET A 1 -52.89 17.92 28.78
N ARG A 2 -52.62 16.89 27.98
CA ARG A 2 -51.31 16.45 27.45
C ARG A 2 -50.23 15.94 28.42
N LEU A 3 -50.41 14.66 28.76
CA LEU A 3 -49.33 13.68 28.91
C LEU A 3 -48.76 13.30 27.52
N ILE A 4 -47.47 12.93 27.49
CA ILE A 4 -46.74 12.22 26.41
C ILE A 4 -46.39 13.07 25.18
N PHE A 5 -45.11 13.38 25.01
CA PHE A 5 -44.35 13.33 23.74
C PHE A 5 -42.87 13.63 24.03
N ILE A 6 -42.24 12.76 24.83
CA ILE A 6 -40.80 12.52 24.79
C ILE A 6 -40.61 11.36 23.80
N SER A 7 -39.55 11.43 23.00
CA SER A 7 -39.04 10.35 22.13
C SER A 7 -39.76 10.15 20.79
N THR A 8 -39.34 10.87 19.75
CA THR A 8 -39.14 10.32 18.38
C THR A 8 -38.59 11.42 17.46
N LEU A 9 -37.30 11.73 17.53
CA LEU A 9 -36.54 12.27 16.38
C LEU A 9 -35.02 12.20 16.64
N PHE A 10 -34.55 11.03 17.08
CA PHE A 10 -33.13 10.66 17.04
C PHE A 10 -33.08 9.23 16.51
N ALA A 11 -33.43 9.08 15.24
CA ALA A 11 -33.25 7.84 14.52
C ALA A 11 -32.57 8.19 13.20
N LEU A 12 -31.48 7.47 12.94
CA LEU A 12 -30.78 7.33 11.66
C LEU A 12 -29.71 8.38 11.32
N SER A 13 -28.56 8.25 11.98
CA SER A 13 -27.27 8.16 11.26
C SER A 13 -26.17 7.56 12.13
N SER A 14 -26.48 6.48 12.86
CA SER A 14 -25.45 5.58 13.38
C SER A 14 -24.97 4.71 12.23
N TYR A 15 -24.02 5.20 11.43
CA TYR A 15 -23.22 4.32 10.59
C TYR A 15 -22.30 3.52 11.51
N SER A 16 -22.86 2.49 12.14
CA SER A 16 -22.08 1.42 12.72
C SER A 16 -21.36 0.75 11.56
N VAL A 17 -20.07 1.04 11.39
CA VAL A 17 -19.18 0.20 10.60
C VAL A 17 -19.09 -1.13 11.35
N ALA A 18 -20.04 -2.03 11.08
CA ALA A 18 -19.84 -3.42 11.42
C ALA A 18 -18.59 -3.87 10.68
N ALA A 19 -17.60 -4.40 11.40
CA ALA A 19 -16.55 -5.18 10.77
C ALA A 19 -17.27 -6.26 9.93
N GLN A 20 -17.26 -6.11 8.60
CA GLN A 20 -17.90 -7.08 7.73
C GLN A 20 -17.22 -8.42 7.99
N GLU A 21 -18.01 -9.45 8.22
CA GLU A 21 -17.50 -10.81 8.21
C GLU A 21 -17.12 -11.13 6.76
N LEU A 22 -15.89 -10.79 6.40
CA LEU A 22 -15.30 -11.07 5.08
C LEU A 22 -14.91 -12.55 4.98
N ARG A 23 -15.83 -13.46 5.31
CA ARG A 23 -15.63 -14.88 5.04
C ARG A 23 -15.89 -15.11 3.56
N PRO A 24 -14.87 -15.45 2.76
CA PRO A 24 -15.10 -15.82 1.38
C PRO A 24 -16.08 -16.99 1.35
N SER A 25 -17.03 -16.98 0.43
CA SER A 25 -17.97 -18.09 0.29
C SER A 25 -17.20 -19.39 0.01
N GLY A 26 -17.81 -20.55 0.29
CA GLY A 26 -17.12 -21.84 0.16
C GLY A 26 -16.52 -22.09 -1.23
N SER A 27 -17.15 -21.58 -2.28
CA SER A 27 -16.66 -21.67 -3.66
C SER A 27 -15.38 -20.86 -3.93
N TRP A 28 -15.14 -19.77 -3.18
CA TRP A 28 -13.87 -19.02 -3.25
C TRP A 28 -12.70 -19.73 -2.59
N ARG A 29 -12.97 -20.60 -1.61
CA ARG A 29 -11.90 -21.31 -0.87
C ARG A 29 -11.30 -22.46 -1.66
N SER A 30 -12.02 -23.00 -2.64
CA SER A 30 -11.57 -24.12 -3.48
C SER A 30 -12.10 -23.96 -4.90
N PRO A 31 -11.59 -22.99 -5.68
CA PRO A 31 -12.01 -22.79 -7.05
C PRO A 31 -11.66 -24.01 -7.91
N ASN A 32 -12.56 -24.40 -8.81
CA ASN A 32 -12.28 -25.44 -9.80
C ASN A 32 -11.46 -24.83 -10.95
N ILE A 33 -10.13 -24.87 -10.83
CA ILE A 33 -9.20 -24.35 -11.84
C ILE A 33 -8.87 -25.49 -12.82
N THR A 34 -9.37 -25.38 -14.05
CA THR A 34 -9.19 -26.40 -15.10
C THR A 34 -7.92 -26.19 -15.94
N LEU A 35 -7.31 -25.00 -15.88
CA LEU A 35 -6.08 -24.67 -16.60
C LEU A 35 -4.86 -25.31 -15.94
N SER A 36 -3.90 -25.76 -16.76
CA SER A 36 -2.61 -26.23 -16.26
C SER A 36 -1.82 -25.09 -15.62
N THR A 37 -0.80 -25.41 -14.82
CA THR A 37 0.09 -24.39 -14.25
C THR A 37 0.80 -23.59 -15.34
N ASP A 38 1.27 -24.25 -16.40
CA ASP A 38 1.98 -23.61 -17.50
C ASP A 38 1.07 -22.66 -18.29
N ASP A 39 -0.19 -23.04 -18.53
CA ASP A 39 -1.17 -22.16 -19.17
C ASP A 39 -1.41 -20.90 -18.33
N ARG A 40 -1.53 -21.06 -17.00
CA ARG A 40 -1.72 -19.91 -16.10
C ARG A 40 -0.51 -18.99 -16.06
N ILE A 41 0.71 -19.55 -16.03
CA ILE A 41 1.95 -18.77 -16.09
C ILE A 41 2.03 -18.02 -17.42
N SER A 42 1.76 -18.68 -18.53
CA SER A 42 1.78 -18.06 -19.87
C SER A 42 0.77 -16.92 -19.99
N ILE A 43 -0.47 -17.11 -19.52
CA ILE A 43 -1.49 -16.04 -19.51
C ILE A 43 -1.03 -14.85 -18.66
N ALA A 44 -0.53 -15.11 -17.45
CA ALA A 44 -0.07 -14.06 -16.55
C ALA A 44 1.17 -13.33 -17.10
N GLU A 45 2.13 -14.04 -17.67
CA GLU A 45 3.33 -13.47 -18.30
C GLU A 45 2.96 -12.59 -19.48
N ASN A 46 2.06 -13.03 -20.35
CA ASN A 46 1.59 -12.25 -21.50
C ASN A 46 0.89 -10.95 -21.05
N ALA A 47 0.05 -11.02 -20.00
CA ALA A 47 -0.61 -9.84 -19.45
C ALA A 47 0.41 -8.88 -18.81
N LEU A 48 1.39 -9.41 -18.07
CA LEU A 48 2.45 -8.63 -17.45
C LEU A 48 3.29 -7.91 -18.51
N GLN A 49 3.70 -8.62 -19.56
CA GLN A 49 4.48 -8.06 -20.67
C GLN A 49 3.72 -6.97 -21.43
N ALA A 50 2.42 -7.13 -21.60
CA ALA A 50 1.57 -6.09 -22.19
C ALA A 50 1.55 -4.81 -21.33
N ALA A 51 1.48 -4.96 -20.01
CA ALA A 51 1.53 -3.83 -19.08
C ALA A 51 2.92 -3.17 -19.03
N ILE A 52 4.02 -3.95 -19.02
CA ILE A 52 5.39 -3.43 -19.13
C ILE A 52 5.55 -2.62 -20.43
N SER A 53 5.04 -3.13 -21.54
CA SER A 53 5.11 -2.46 -22.85
C SER A 53 4.29 -1.17 -22.92
N ALA A 54 3.34 -0.98 -21.99
CA ALA A 54 2.55 0.23 -21.88
C ALA A 54 3.22 1.32 -21.00
N LEU A 55 4.30 0.98 -20.29
CA LEU A 55 5.12 1.98 -19.62
C LEU A 55 5.85 2.84 -20.66
N ASN A 56 5.92 4.15 -20.40
CA ASN A 56 6.70 5.04 -21.22
C ASN A 56 8.21 4.76 -20.99
N PRO A 57 8.96 4.37 -22.03
CA PRO A 57 10.34 3.89 -21.89
C PRO A 57 11.33 4.98 -21.49
N THR A 58 10.93 6.26 -21.50
CA THR A 58 11.79 7.38 -21.12
C THR A 58 11.65 7.77 -19.65
N ASN A 59 10.58 7.33 -18.99
CA ASN A 59 10.26 7.80 -17.64
C ASN A 59 9.72 6.70 -16.70
N GLY A 60 9.47 5.49 -17.22
CA GLY A 60 8.99 4.33 -16.45
C GLY A 60 7.55 4.45 -15.96
N GLN A 61 6.75 5.40 -16.46
CA GLN A 61 5.40 5.68 -15.98
C GLN A 61 4.32 5.28 -16.98
N PHE A 62 3.10 5.06 -16.49
CA PHE A 62 1.92 4.99 -17.36
C PHE A 62 1.47 6.40 -17.77
N ASP A 63 0.84 6.51 -18.94
CA ASP A 63 0.18 7.75 -19.40
C ASP A 63 -1.27 7.79 -18.92
N ASP A 64 -1.48 7.67 -17.61
CA ASP A 64 -2.80 7.63 -16.95
C ASP A 64 -3.03 8.83 -16.00
N GLY A 65 -2.04 9.72 -15.89
CA GLY A 65 -2.07 10.87 -14.99
C GLY A 65 -1.81 10.54 -13.51
N ARG A 66 -1.47 9.29 -13.19
CA ARG A 66 -1.22 8.81 -11.82
C ARG A 66 0.19 8.26 -11.68
N TYR A 67 1.02 9.03 -10.97
CA TYR A 67 2.42 8.68 -10.75
C TYR A 67 2.62 7.42 -9.90
N ASP A 68 1.66 7.10 -9.04
CA ASP A 68 1.69 5.97 -8.12
C ASP A 68 1.40 4.61 -8.79
N THR A 69 0.63 4.60 -9.89
CA THR A 69 0.23 3.38 -10.60
C THR A 69 1.42 2.52 -11.06
N ALA A 70 2.50 3.16 -11.51
CA ALA A 70 3.70 2.43 -11.94
C ALA A 70 4.36 1.69 -10.77
N GLY A 71 4.40 2.29 -9.57
CA GLY A 71 4.89 1.62 -8.36
C GLY A 71 4.10 0.35 -8.03
N GLU A 72 2.76 0.39 -8.12
CA GLU A 72 1.92 -0.79 -7.93
C GLU A 72 2.26 -1.89 -8.95
N HIS A 73 2.46 -1.52 -10.21
CA HIS A 73 2.84 -2.44 -11.27
C HIS A 73 4.23 -3.05 -11.05
N TYR A 74 5.21 -2.26 -10.61
CA TYR A 74 6.56 -2.76 -10.30
C TYR A 74 6.53 -3.85 -9.23
N ALA A 75 5.68 -3.69 -8.21
CA ALA A 75 5.47 -4.73 -7.20
C ALA A 75 4.92 -6.02 -7.82
N GLN A 76 3.99 -5.93 -8.78
CA GLN A 76 3.43 -7.09 -9.48
C GLN A 76 4.48 -7.81 -10.33
N ILE A 77 5.38 -7.06 -10.99
CA ILE A 77 6.49 -7.63 -11.76
C ILE A 77 7.38 -8.49 -10.84
N ALA A 78 7.80 -7.94 -9.69
CA ALA A 78 8.60 -8.69 -8.72
C ALA A 78 7.84 -9.92 -8.17
N GLU A 79 6.56 -9.75 -7.84
CA GLU A 79 5.73 -10.85 -7.33
C GLU A 79 5.54 -11.98 -8.34
N PHE A 80 5.41 -11.65 -9.61
CA PHE A 80 5.30 -12.66 -10.65
C PHE A 80 6.55 -13.54 -10.67
N ASP A 81 7.74 -12.94 -10.71
CA ASP A 81 9.02 -13.63 -10.62
C ASP A 81 9.12 -14.49 -9.35
N ARG A 82 8.67 -13.96 -8.20
CA ARG A 82 8.59 -14.73 -6.94
C ARG A 82 7.74 -15.98 -7.07
N LEU A 83 6.55 -15.86 -7.64
CA LEU A 83 5.55 -16.94 -7.72
C LEU A 83 5.99 -18.06 -8.65
N ILE A 84 6.79 -17.74 -9.67
CA ILE A 84 7.34 -18.73 -10.62
C ILE A 84 8.81 -19.08 -10.34
N ASN A 85 9.37 -18.57 -9.24
CA ASN A 85 10.76 -18.76 -8.82
C ASN A 85 11.78 -18.41 -9.90
N ARG A 86 11.65 -17.21 -10.47
CA ARG A 86 12.55 -16.63 -11.48
C ARG A 86 13.05 -15.26 -11.06
N THR A 87 14.01 -14.74 -11.81
CA THR A 87 14.57 -13.40 -11.65
C THR A 87 14.65 -12.64 -12.97
N THR A 88 13.74 -12.94 -13.89
CA THR A 88 13.74 -12.44 -15.27
C THR A 88 13.64 -10.93 -15.34
N TYR A 89 12.88 -10.30 -14.44
CA TYR A 89 12.50 -8.89 -14.53
C TYR A 89 13.33 -7.97 -13.63
N LYS A 90 14.38 -8.50 -12.99
CA LYS A 90 15.25 -7.75 -12.09
C LYS A 90 15.81 -6.48 -12.73
N ASP A 91 16.41 -6.60 -13.91
CA ASP A 91 17.10 -5.47 -14.57
C ASP A 91 16.11 -4.44 -15.11
N ILE A 92 14.94 -4.87 -15.59
CA ILE A 92 13.83 -3.99 -15.98
C ILE A 92 13.43 -3.12 -14.80
N LEU A 93 13.19 -3.74 -13.62
CA LEU A 93 12.85 -2.99 -12.43
C LEU A 93 13.94 -2.00 -12.00
N LYS A 94 15.22 -2.39 -12.03
CA LYS A 94 16.32 -1.46 -11.69
C LYS A 94 16.32 -0.24 -12.60
N HIS A 95 16.10 -0.47 -13.90
CA HIS A 95 16.01 0.61 -14.88
C HIS A 95 14.80 1.51 -14.60
N ASP A 96 13.63 0.93 -14.42
CA ASP A 96 12.37 1.67 -14.23
C ASP A 96 12.36 2.49 -12.94
N PHE A 97 12.88 1.96 -11.83
CA PHE A 97 13.09 2.73 -10.60
C PHE A 97 14.02 3.93 -10.78
N THR A 98 15.06 3.78 -11.61
CA THR A 98 15.96 4.88 -11.93
C THR A 98 15.23 5.97 -12.73
N LEU A 99 14.41 5.58 -13.70
CA LEU A 99 13.61 6.51 -14.49
C LEU A 99 12.58 7.24 -13.63
N ALA A 100 11.90 6.54 -12.71
CA ALA A 100 10.92 7.13 -11.81
C ALA A 100 11.50 8.31 -11.00
N GLU A 101 12.71 8.15 -10.42
CA GLU A 101 13.42 9.21 -9.69
C GLU A 101 13.67 10.45 -10.57
N THR A 102 13.94 10.27 -11.87
CA THR A 102 14.17 11.42 -12.78
C THR A 102 12.92 12.28 -13.00
N VAL A 103 11.73 11.70 -12.86
CA VAL A 103 10.44 12.39 -13.02
C VAL A 103 10.05 13.11 -11.75
N LYS A 104 10.18 12.43 -10.60
CA LYS A 104 9.81 12.95 -9.30
C LYS A 104 10.94 12.64 -8.32
N PRO A 105 11.90 13.57 -8.14
CA PRO A 105 12.94 13.40 -7.14
C PRO A 105 12.32 13.18 -5.75
N GLY A 106 12.82 12.19 -5.01
CA GLY A 106 12.21 11.79 -3.73
C GLY A 106 10.88 11.04 -3.88
N PHE A 107 10.65 10.35 -5.00
CA PHE A 107 9.44 9.58 -5.26
C PHE A 107 9.09 8.55 -4.17
N LEU A 108 10.06 8.13 -3.37
CA LEU A 108 9.89 7.17 -2.27
C LEU A 108 9.03 7.66 -1.10
N ASP A 109 8.65 8.94 -1.08
CA ASP A 109 7.55 9.43 -0.23
C ASP A 109 6.20 8.83 -0.64
N ASP A 110 6.09 8.35 -1.88
CA ASP A 110 4.99 7.51 -2.36
C ASP A 110 5.21 6.05 -1.94
N GLN A 111 4.31 5.55 -1.11
CA GLN A 111 4.52 4.26 -0.44
C GLN A 111 4.41 3.06 -1.40
N ASN A 112 3.81 3.24 -2.59
CA ASN A 112 3.70 2.18 -3.60
C ASN A 112 5.07 1.74 -4.12
N TYR A 113 5.96 2.70 -4.35
CA TYR A 113 7.32 2.42 -4.79
C TYR A 113 8.18 1.79 -3.69
N GLY A 114 8.00 2.23 -2.44
CA GLY A 114 8.62 1.58 -1.29
C GLY A 114 8.19 0.13 -1.13
N TYR A 115 6.89 -0.14 -1.28
CA TYR A 115 6.34 -1.49 -1.29
C TYR A 115 6.92 -2.33 -2.43
N ALA A 116 6.96 -1.79 -3.65
CA ALA A 116 7.54 -2.46 -4.81
C ALA A 116 9.02 -2.79 -4.61
N ALA A 117 9.81 -1.87 -4.07
CA ALA A 117 11.21 -2.10 -3.74
C ALA A 117 11.37 -3.21 -2.68
N ALA A 118 10.50 -3.23 -1.67
CA ALA A 118 10.51 -4.28 -0.66
C ALA A 118 10.16 -5.66 -1.24
N ARG A 119 9.19 -5.73 -2.18
CA ARG A 119 8.88 -6.98 -2.92
C ARG A 119 10.05 -7.39 -3.79
N ALA A 120 10.65 -6.47 -4.54
CA ALA A 120 11.81 -6.74 -5.38
C ALA A 120 13.02 -7.25 -4.56
N TYR A 121 13.29 -6.66 -3.39
CA TYR A 121 14.34 -7.14 -2.50
C TYR A 121 14.08 -8.57 -2.01
N ALA A 122 12.85 -8.87 -1.58
CA ALA A 122 12.50 -10.21 -1.11
C ALA A 122 12.76 -11.29 -2.16
N VAL A 123 12.64 -10.96 -3.45
CA VAL A 123 12.85 -11.88 -4.58
C VAL A 123 14.31 -11.93 -5.02
N TYR A 124 14.92 -10.77 -5.25
CA TYR A 124 16.22 -10.67 -5.92
C TYR A 124 17.40 -10.53 -4.97
N GLN A 125 17.16 -10.23 -3.69
CA GLN A 125 18.17 -10.00 -2.67
C GLN A 125 19.22 -8.95 -3.10
N ASP A 126 18.81 -7.98 -3.92
CA ASP A 126 19.69 -6.93 -4.44
C ASP A 126 19.74 -5.74 -3.47
N PRO A 127 20.93 -5.27 -3.07
CA PRO A 127 21.08 -4.18 -2.11
C PRO A 127 20.51 -2.84 -2.58
N ASP A 128 20.37 -2.62 -3.90
CA ASP A 128 19.79 -1.38 -4.41
C ASP A 128 18.29 -1.32 -4.07
N PHE A 129 17.56 -2.43 -4.24
CA PHE A 129 16.16 -2.52 -3.82
C PHE A 129 15.99 -2.41 -2.30
N LEU A 130 16.91 -3.00 -1.53
CA LEU A 130 16.92 -2.83 -0.08
C LEU A 130 17.06 -1.36 0.32
N THR A 131 17.97 -0.64 -0.34
CA THR A 131 18.21 0.79 -0.08
C THR A 131 16.97 1.62 -0.35
N LEU A 132 16.30 1.38 -1.49
CA LEU A 132 15.03 2.04 -1.83
C LEU A 132 13.93 1.73 -0.79
N ALA A 133 13.78 0.45 -0.43
CA ALA A 133 12.78 -0.01 0.53
C ALA A 133 12.99 0.61 1.92
N VAL A 134 14.23 0.61 2.43
CA VAL A 134 14.59 1.22 3.72
C VAL A 134 14.36 2.73 3.70
N THR A 135 14.69 3.40 2.60
CA THR A 135 14.48 4.85 2.46
C THR A 135 13.01 5.20 2.54
N SER A 136 12.16 4.54 1.74
CA SER A 136 10.71 4.77 1.77
C SER A 136 10.11 4.42 3.14
N TRP A 137 10.48 3.27 3.72
CA TRP A 137 9.99 2.88 5.05
C TRP A 137 10.37 3.89 6.13
N THR A 138 11.60 4.41 6.08
CA THR A 138 12.07 5.43 7.03
C THR A 138 11.30 6.74 6.88
N SER A 139 10.96 7.14 5.65
CA SER A 139 10.10 8.30 5.40
C SER A 139 8.71 8.06 5.99
N ALA A 140 8.04 6.98 5.58
CA ALA A 140 6.68 6.66 6.00
C ALA A 140 6.55 6.48 7.51
N ARG A 141 7.57 5.90 8.19
CA ARG A 141 7.58 5.73 9.65
C ARG A 141 7.45 7.05 10.41
N ARG A 142 7.91 8.17 9.86
CA ARG A 142 7.76 9.53 10.45
C ARG A 142 6.32 10.03 10.44
N TYR A 143 5.44 9.36 9.69
CA TYR A 143 4.02 9.66 9.57
C TYR A 143 3.15 8.52 10.11
N THR A 144 3.75 7.52 10.74
CA THR A 144 3.06 6.46 11.48
C THR A 144 2.94 6.83 12.97
N ILE A 145 1.73 6.84 13.50
CA ILE A 145 1.43 7.21 14.89
C ILE A 145 2.03 6.16 15.84
N SER A 146 2.89 6.58 16.78
CA SER A 146 3.37 5.73 17.87
C SER A 146 2.34 5.60 19.01
N PRO A 147 2.45 4.59 19.89
CA PRO A 147 1.60 4.50 21.08
C PRO A 147 1.64 5.76 21.96
N GLU A 148 2.81 6.36 22.11
CA GLU A 148 3.01 7.59 22.88
C GLU A 148 2.31 8.77 22.22
N GLN A 149 2.46 8.92 20.89
CA GLN A 149 1.80 9.99 20.12
C GLN A 149 0.28 9.85 20.14
N ALA A 150 -0.24 8.61 20.09
CA ALA A 150 -1.66 8.33 20.28
C ALA A 150 -2.15 8.70 21.69
N ALA A 151 -1.31 8.55 22.72
CA ALA A 151 -1.66 8.90 24.09
C ALA A 151 -1.59 10.42 24.37
N THR A 152 -0.57 11.10 23.84
CA THR A 152 -0.39 12.55 24.02
C THR A 152 -1.25 13.39 23.09
N GLY A 153 -1.73 12.78 21.99
CA GLY A 153 -2.48 13.49 20.97
C GLY A 153 -1.60 14.41 20.10
N THR A 154 -0.28 14.19 20.08
CA THR A 154 0.68 15.09 19.44
C THR A 154 1.69 14.33 18.59
N MET A 155 2.07 14.92 17.46
CA MET A 155 3.06 14.39 16.54
C MET A 155 3.78 15.55 15.85
N GLU A 156 5.12 15.53 15.83
CA GLU A 156 5.92 16.64 15.28
C GLU A 156 5.63 16.90 13.79
N SER A 157 5.33 15.86 13.02
CA SER A 157 5.07 15.95 11.58
C SER A 157 3.65 16.43 11.22
N LYS A 158 2.76 16.64 12.20
CA LYS A 158 1.37 17.07 11.99
C LYS A 158 1.04 18.28 12.87
N ASN A 159 0.40 19.29 12.31
CA ASN A 159 0.14 20.57 12.98
C ASN A 159 -1.23 20.66 13.66
N PHE A 160 -1.86 19.52 13.93
CA PHE A 160 -3.14 19.41 14.60
C PHE A 160 -3.08 18.42 15.76
N THR A 161 -4.06 18.49 16.66
CA THR A 161 -4.19 17.54 17.77
C THR A 161 -4.79 16.23 17.27
N LEU A 162 -4.09 15.13 17.51
CA LEU A 162 -4.54 13.79 17.14
C LEU A 162 -5.68 13.35 18.06
N ALA A 163 -6.68 12.69 17.49
CA ALA A 163 -7.59 11.89 18.30
C ALA A 163 -6.81 10.72 18.91
N SER A 164 -7.00 10.42 20.18
CA SER A 164 -6.34 9.28 20.82
C SER A 164 -6.93 7.93 20.38
N THR A 165 -8.20 7.95 19.95
CA THR A 165 -8.93 6.76 19.51
C THR A 165 -9.86 7.05 18.33
N CYS A 166 -10.15 6.02 17.53
CA CYS A 166 -11.27 5.96 16.60
C CYS A 166 -12.17 4.79 17.02
N ASN A 167 -13.44 5.08 17.34
CA ASN A 167 -14.40 4.08 17.83
C ASN A 167 -13.89 3.24 19.02
N GLY A 168 -13.20 3.88 19.97
CA GLY A 168 -12.65 3.21 21.15
C GLY A 168 -11.40 2.37 20.89
N THR A 169 -10.89 2.34 19.66
CA THR A 169 -9.64 1.67 19.29
C THR A 169 -8.52 2.69 19.17
N THR A 170 -7.32 2.38 19.66
CA THR A 170 -6.15 3.26 19.55
C THR A 170 -5.79 3.53 18.09
N LEU A 171 -5.32 4.75 17.80
CA LEU A 171 -4.78 5.11 16.48
C LEU A 171 -3.31 4.70 16.28
N ALA A 172 -2.67 4.12 17.29
CA ALA A 172 -1.29 3.66 17.20
C ALA A 172 -1.12 2.66 16.04
N GLY A 173 -0.10 2.88 15.20
CA GLY A 173 0.16 2.11 13.98
C GLY A 173 -0.53 2.65 12.73
N GLY A 174 -1.50 3.56 12.86
CA GLY A 174 -2.08 4.27 11.73
C GLY A 174 -1.03 5.17 11.06
N THR A 175 -1.01 5.17 9.73
CA THR A 175 -0.11 6.00 8.91
C THR A 175 -0.92 6.98 8.07
N TYR A 176 -0.47 8.23 8.03
CA TYR A 176 -1.08 9.26 7.20
C TYR A 176 -0.79 9.03 5.72
N PHE A 177 -1.77 9.32 4.87
CA PHE A 177 -1.63 9.21 3.43
C PHE A 177 -0.59 10.21 2.87
N THR A 178 -0.62 11.44 3.39
CA THR A 178 0.22 12.54 2.91
C THR A 178 1.17 13.06 3.98
N ILE A 179 2.26 13.65 3.51
CA ILE A 179 3.24 14.36 4.34
C ILE A 179 2.82 15.79 4.71
N ASP A 180 1.68 16.26 4.19
CA ASP A 180 1.15 17.59 4.49
C ASP A 180 0.85 17.70 6.00
N PRO A 181 1.40 18.69 6.71
CA PRO A 181 1.22 18.81 8.15
C PRO A 181 -0.25 19.05 8.56
N THR A 182 -1.08 19.59 7.68
CA THR A 182 -2.50 19.92 7.92
C THR A 182 -3.46 18.78 7.60
N ASP A 183 -3.02 17.78 6.86
CA ASP A 183 -3.88 16.68 6.41
C ASP A 183 -3.97 15.58 7.48
N GLY A 184 -5.20 15.36 7.94
CA GLY A 184 -5.57 14.36 8.94
C GLY A 184 -5.99 13.00 8.38
N THR A 185 -5.82 12.75 7.08
CA THR A 185 -6.27 11.53 6.42
C THR A 185 -5.36 10.35 6.80
N LEU A 186 -5.83 9.54 7.75
CA LEU A 186 -5.26 8.22 8.01
C LEU A 186 -5.73 7.24 6.94
N ASP A 187 -4.79 6.52 6.36
CA ASP A 187 -5.07 5.61 5.26
C ASP A 187 -4.64 4.17 5.56
N SER A 188 -5.53 3.25 5.23
CA SER A 188 -5.34 1.83 5.49
C SER A 188 -4.30 1.21 4.57
N LEU A 189 -4.18 1.70 3.32
CA LEU A 189 -3.18 1.21 2.38
C LEU A 189 -1.78 1.68 2.79
N ALA A 190 -1.61 2.95 3.14
CA ALA A 190 -0.37 3.50 3.68
C ALA A 190 0.10 2.73 4.93
N SER A 191 -0.84 2.45 5.84
CA SER A 191 -0.56 1.64 7.04
C SER A 191 -0.13 0.21 6.68
N GLY A 192 -0.80 -0.40 5.70
CA GLY A 192 -0.46 -1.71 5.16
C GLY A 192 0.93 -1.76 4.53
N PHE A 193 1.28 -0.79 3.69
CA PHE A 193 2.60 -0.72 3.05
C PHE A 193 3.73 -0.63 4.07
N VAL A 194 3.61 0.22 5.08
CA VAL A 194 4.62 0.32 6.16
C VAL A 194 4.78 -1.01 6.89
N PHE A 195 3.67 -1.68 7.19
CA PHE A 195 3.67 -2.98 7.84
C PHE A 195 4.38 -4.03 6.97
N PHE A 196 3.95 -4.23 5.72
CA PHE A 196 4.51 -5.24 4.83
C PHE A 196 5.98 -4.98 4.47
N SER A 197 6.35 -3.73 4.19
CA SER A 197 7.74 -3.38 3.88
C SER A 197 8.68 -3.71 5.05
N LYS A 198 8.25 -3.49 6.30
CA LYS A 198 9.03 -3.89 7.48
C LYS A 198 9.31 -5.39 7.52
N PHE A 199 8.33 -6.23 7.22
CA PHE A 199 8.50 -7.69 7.19
C PHE A 199 9.45 -8.14 6.08
N SER A 200 9.33 -7.56 4.89
CA SER A 200 10.20 -7.90 3.75
C SER A 200 11.65 -7.44 3.93
N ILE A 201 11.89 -6.38 4.72
CA ILE A 201 13.25 -5.86 5.00
C ILE A 201 13.94 -6.67 6.11
N LEU A 202 13.19 -7.20 7.09
CA LEU A 202 13.74 -7.83 8.30
C LEU A 202 13.66 -9.37 8.32
N GLY A 203 12.89 -9.98 7.41
CA GLY A 203 12.74 -11.44 7.29
C GLY A 203 13.74 -12.04 6.33
#